data_AF-B7BDT4-F1
#
_entry.id   AF-B7BDT4-F1
#
_cell.length_a   1.000
_cell.length_b   1.000
_cell.length_c   1.000
_cell.angle_alpha   90.00
_cell.angle_beta   90.00
_cell.angle_gamma   90.00
#
_symmetry.space_group_name_H-M   'P 1'
#
loop_
_entity.id
_entity.type
_entity.pdbx_description
1 polymer ?
#
loop_
_entity_poly.entity_id
_entity_poly.type
_entity_poly.pdbx_seq_one_letter_code
_entity_poly.pdbx_strand_id
1 'polypeptide(L)' 'MTPEMRNRKIRIIGGQLDGYTGTLVTIRGSKTKRLLVELPTLLAASIEVEAEYIQLIK' A
#
# COMPACT_ATOMS: atom_id res chain seq x y z
N MET A 1 6.11 14.25 -6.46
CA MET A 1 6.65 13.13 -5.68
C MET A 1 7.35 13.71 -4.47
N THR A 2 6.76 13.66 -3.27
CA THR A 2 7.54 13.93 -2.04
C THR A 2 8.16 12.61 -1.58
N PRO A 3 9.48 12.53 -1.37
CA PRO A 3 10.15 11.33 -0.90
C PRO A 3 9.65 10.82 0.47
N GLU A 4 8.89 11.64 1.20
CA GLU A 4 8.30 11.33 2.52
C GLU A 4 7.26 10.19 2.54
N MET A 5 6.79 9.73 1.38
CA MET A 5 5.78 8.64 1.32
C MET A 5 6.40 7.23 1.27
N ARG A 6 7.70 7.09 0.99
CA ARG A 6 8.37 5.78 0.91
C ARG A 6 8.56 5.22 2.32
N ASN A 7 8.36 3.90 2.49
CA ASN A 7 8.48 3.18 3.76
C ASN A 7 7.46 3.56 4.85
N ARG A 8 6.36 4.21 4.48
CA ARG A 8 5.27 4.46 5.43
C ARG A 8 4.38 3.25 5.57
N LYS A 9 3.97 2.96 6.80
CA LYS A 9 2.90 1.99 7.09
C LYS A 9 1.58 2.55 6.56
N ILE A 10 0.86 1.68 5.87
CA ILE A 10 -0.46 1.98 5.33
C ILE A 10 -1.41 0.85 5.69
N ARG A 11 -2.70 1.17 5.61
CA ARG A 11 -3.81 0.22 5.62
C ARG A 11 -4.59 0.38 4.32
N ILE A 12 -5.01 -0.74 3.75
CA ILE A 12 -5.96 -0.74 2.64
C ILE A 12 -7.36 -0.59 3.21
N ILE A 13 -8.13 0.32 2.63
CA ILE A 13 -9.55 0.52 2.92
C ILE A 13 -10.34 0.19 1.66
N GLY A 14 -11.45 -0.53 1.79
CA GLY A 14 -12.28 -0.97 0.68
C GLY A 14 -11.69 -2.13 -0.14
N GLY A 15 -12.52 -2.69 -1.03
CA GLY A 15 -12.15 -3.80 -1.90
C GLY A 15 -11.93 -5.12 -1.16
N GLN A 16 -11.33 -6.10 -1.85
CA GLN A 16 -11.12 -7.45 -1.31
C GLN A 16 -10.00 -7.53 -0.26
N LEU A 17 -9.15 -6.51 -0.19
CA LEU A 17 -8.03 -6.43 0.74
C LEU A 17 -8.28 -5.39 1.83
N ASP A 18 -9.53 -4.99 2.07
CA ASP A 18 -9.88 -4.10 3.19
C ASP A 18 -9.31 -4.66 4.50
N GLY A 19 -8.67 -3.77 5.28
CA GLY A 19 -8.08 -4.14 6.56
C GLY A 19 -6.64 -4.63 6.49
N TYR A 20 -6.12 -4.98 5.31
CA TYR A 20 -4.73 -5.39 5.18
C TYR A 20 -3.77 -4.21 5.40
N THR A 21 -2.67 -4.49 6.08
CA THR A 21 -1.62 -3.50 6.37
C THR A 21 -0.33 -3.84 5.62
N GLY A 22 0.45 -2.83 5.30
CA GLY A 22 1.77 -3.04 4.70
C GLY A 22 2.59 -1.77 4.59
N THR A 23 3.64 -1.84 3.79
CA THR A 23 4.59 -0.75 3.59
C THR A 23 4.52 -0.24 2.16
N LEU A 24 4.38 1.07 1.99
CA LEU A 24 4.39 1.69 0.67
C LEU A 24 5.82 1.73 0.12
N VAL A 25 6.09 0.92 -0.90
CA VAL A 25 7.44 0.79 -1.49
C VAL A 25 7.67 1.76 -2.63
N THR A 26 6.70 1.93 -3.53
CA THR A 26 6.83 2.85 -4.65
C THR A 26 5.48 3.37 -5.17
N ILE A 27 5.52 4.54 -5.78
CA ILE A 27 4.37 5.18 -6.44
C ILE A 27 4.80 5.33 -7.90
N ARG A 28 4.05 4.75 -8.86
CA ARG A 28 4.36 4.87 -10.29
C ARG A 28 3.24 5.67 -10.95
N GLY A 29 3.52 6.92 -11.29
CA GLY A 29 2.51 7.85 -11.82
C GLY A 29 1.63 8.48 -10.74
N SER A 30 0.63 9.27 -11.15
CA SER A 30 -0.27 9.99 -10.21
C SER A 30 -1.45 9.16 -9.71
N LYS A 31 -1.84 8.09 -10.41
CA LYS A 31 -3.09 7.35 -10.13
C LYS A 31 -2.85 6.04 -9.36
N THR A 32 -1.92 5.23 -9.83
CA THR A 32 -1.71 3.86 -9.31
C THR A 32 -0.52 3.79 -8.34
N LYS A 33 -0.70 3.09 -7.21
CA LYS A 33 0.33 2.91 -6.18
C LYS A 33 0.66 1.42 -6.05
N ARG A 34 1.96 1.11 -5.91
CA ARG A 34 2.44 -0.26 -5.70
C ARG A 34 2.84 -0.45 -4.25
N LEU A 35 2.18 -1.39 -3.59
CA LEU A 35 2.36 -1.67 -2.18
C LEU A 35 3.00 -3.02 -1.99
N LEU A 36 3.90 -3.09 -1.02
CA LEU A 36 4.37 -4.37 -0.52
C LEU A 36 3.66 -4.61 0.81
N VAL A 37 2.76 -5.58 0.80
CA VAL A 37 1.99 -5.98 1.98
C VAL A 37 2.47 -7.36 2.41
N GLU A 38 2.69 -7.52 3.71
CA GLU A 38 2.91 -8.83 4.29
C GLU A 38 1.54 -9.50 4.47
N LEU A 39 1.37 -10.65 3.84
CA LEU A 39 0.15 -11.44 3.98
C LEU A 39 0.39 -12.48 5.06
N PRO A 40 -0.61 -12.82 5.91
CA PRO A 40 -0.45 -13.80 7.00
C PRO A 40 0.01 -15.21 6.58
N THR A 41 0.12 -15.48 5.28
CA THR A 41 0.46 -16.78 4.70
C THR A 41 1.49 -16.70 3.58
N LEU A 42 2.04 -15.52 3.27
CA LEU A 42 3.00 -15.30 2.17
C LEU A 42 4.15 -14.40 2.64
N LEU A 43 5.40 -14.77 2.33
CA LEU A 43 6.63 -14.07 2.75
C LEU A 43 6.63 -12.56 2.42
N ALA A 44 5.92 -12.15 1.36
CA ALA A 44 5.45 -10.79 1.06
C ALA A 44 4.77 -10.81 -0.32
N ALA A 45 3.79 -9.94 -0.56
CA ALA A 45 3.20 -9.74 -1.89
C ALA A 45 3.32 -8.27 -2.31
N SER A 46 3.66 -8.04 -3.57
CA SER A 46 3.53 -6.71 -4.19
C SER A 46 2.19 -6.62 -4.91
N ILE A 47 1.34 -5.70 -4.47
CA ILE A 47 0.02 -5.44 -5.04
C ILE A 47 -0.03 -4.05 -5.67
N GLU A 48 -0.81 -3.89 -6.74
CA GLU A 48 -1.15 -2.57 -7.28
C GLU A 48 -2.54 -2.18 -6.78
N VAL A 49 -2.67 -1.01 -6.16
CA VAL A 49 -3.96 -0.47 -5.72
C VAL A 49 -4.09 0.99 -6.12
N GLU A 50 -5.32 1.46 -6.24
CA GLU A 50 -5.59 2.87 -6.48
C GLU A 50 -5.39 3.68 -5.20
N ALA A 51 -4.98 4.94 -5.38
CA ALA A 51 -4.63 5.82 -4.26
C ALA A 51 -5.79 6.06 -3.27
N GLU A 52 -7.04 5.99 -3.73
CA GLU A 52 -8.24 6.16 -2.90
C GLU A 52 -8.40 5.06 -1.85
N TYR A 53 -7.87 3.86 -2.10
CA TYR A 53 -7.97 2.72 -1.20
C TYR A 53 -6.84 2.67 -0.16
N ILE A 54 -6.02 3.72 -0.05
CA ILE A 54 -4.87 3.74 0.85
C ILE A 54 -5.05 4.75 1.96
N GLN A 55 -5.01 4.24 3.19
CA GLN A 55 -4.96 5.05 4.39
C GLN A 55 -3.55 4.99 4.99
N LEU A 56 -2.95 6.16 5.20
CA LEU A 56 -1.69 6.27 5.94
C LEU A 56 -1.93 6.03 7.43
N ILE A 57 -1.13 5.14 8.02
CA ILE A 57 -1.13 4.92 9.48
C ILE A 57 0.03 5.73 10.06
N LYS A 58 -0.23 6.45 11.16
CA LYS A 58 0.82 7.16 11.92
C LYS A 58 1.69 6.17 12.69
#